data_AF-A0A534D1V4-F1
#
_entry.id   AF-A0A534D1V4-F1
#
_cell.length_a   1.000
_cell.length_b   1.000
_cell.length_c   1.000
_cell.angle_alpha   90.00
_cell.angle_beta   90.00
_cell.angle_gamma   90.00
#
_symmetry.space_group_name_H-M   'P 1'
#
loop_
_entity.id
_entity.type
_entity.pdbx_description
1 polymer ?
#
loop_
_entity_poly.entity_id
_entity_poly.type
_entity_poly.pdbx_seq_one_letter_code
_entity_poly.pdbx_strand_id
1 'polypeptide(L)'
;MGKRLKPVPKFANEAAERAFWEKNDSTAYLDWKRAQPAVFPNLKPSTQTISLRLPQHLLDSIKTAANARDVPYQSLIKVWLQEKLRGS
;
A
#
# COMPACT_ATOMS: atom_id res chain seq x y z
N MET A 1 8.53 13.08 29.74
CA MET A 1 7.64 14.27 29.72
C MET A 1 6.58 14.06 28.65
N GLY A 2 5.29 14.01 29.02
CA GLY A 2 4.21 13.75 28.07
C GLY A 2 3.95 14.96 27.16
N LYS A 3 4.00 14.76 25.84
CA LYS A 3 3.58 15.79 24.87
C LYS A 3 2.09 16.07 25.08
N ARG A 4 1.72 17.33 25.31
CA ARG A 4 0.31 17.76 25.31
C ARG A 4 -0.17 17.81 23.86
N LEU A 5 -1.07 16.91 23.50
CA LEU A 5 -1.66 16.87 22.16
C LEU A 5 -2.66 18.01 21.99
N LYS A 6 -2.67 18.61 20.80
CA LYS A 6 -3.66 19.61 20.43
C LYS A 6 -5.02 18.92 20.18
N PRO A 7 -6.14 19.58 20.49
CA PRO A 7 -7.47 19.02 20.18
C PRO A 7 -7.64 18.88 18.67
N VAL A 8 -8.14 17.72 18.23
CA VAL A 8 -8.48 17.47 16.82
C VAL A 8 -9.72 18.30 16.45
N PRO A 9 -9.68 19.09 15.36
CA PRO A 9 -10.84 19.85 14.91
C PRO A 9 -12.02 18.95 14.52
N LYS A 10 -13.25 19.43 14.67
CA LYS A 10 -14.43 18.76 14.08
C LYS A 10 -14.53 19.13 12.60
N PHE A 11 -14.47 18.14 11.71
CA PHE A 11 -14.62 18.34 10.27
C PHE A 11 -16.06 18.04 9.84
N ALA A 12 -16.55 18.77 8.83
CA ALA A 12 -17.88 18.57 8.27
C ALA A 12 -17.93 17.44 7.23
N ASN A 13 -16.80 17.10 6.60
CA ASN A 13 -16.67 16.04 5.61
C ASN A 13 -15.22 15.50 5.53
N GLU A 14 -15.05 14.32 4.93
CA GLU A 14 -13.75 13.64 4.79
C GLU A 14 -12.76 14.44 3.91
N ALA A 15 -13.25 15.16 2.90
CA ALA A 15 -12.41 15.97 2.02
C ALA A 15 -11.72 17.13 2.78
N ALA A 16 -12.45 17.79 3.68
CA ALA A 16 -11.94 18.85 4.53
C ALA A 16 -10.95 18.31 5.57
N GLU A 17 -11.21 17.11 6.09
CA GLU A 17 -10.28 16.41 6.98
C GLU A 17 -8.97 16.06 6.25
N ARG A 18 -9.04 15.49 5.05
CA ARG A 18 -7.84 15.18 4.24
C ARG A 18 -7.02 16.41 3.94
N ALA A 19 -7.66 17.50 3.49
CA ALA A 19 -6.98 18.76 3.19
C ALA A 19 -6.33 19.40 4.44
N PHE A 20 -6.89 19.16 5.63
CA PHE A 20 -6.29 19.57 6.89
C PHE A 20 -5.05 18.73 7.23
N TRP A 21 -5.15 17.40 7.15
CA TRP A 21 -4.02 16.51 7.47
C TRP A 21 -2.87 16.57 6.45
N GLU A 22 -3.14 16.90 5.19
CA GLU A 22 -2.09 17.17 4.19
C GLU A 22 -1.22 18.38 4.56
N LYS A 23 -1.80 19.36 5.27
CA LYS A 23 -1.13 20.62 5.63
C LYS A 23 -0.59 20.64 7.05
N ASN A 24 -1.03 19.73 7.92
CA ASN A 24 -0.74 19.76 9.34
C ASN A 24 -0.05 18.47 9.81
N ASP A 25 1.02 18.63 10.60
CA ASP A 25 1.73 17.51 11.21
C ASP A 25 0.85 16.80 12.25
N SER A 26 0.54 15.53 11.97
CA SER A 26 -0.31 14.65 12.77
C SER A 26 0.31 14.26 14.12
N THR A 27 1.62 14.38 14.29
CA THR A 27 2.32 14.07 15.56
C THR A 27 2.00 15.06 16.68
N ALA A 28 1.44 16.23 16.34
CA ALA A 28 0.98 17.23 17.31
C ALA A 28 -0.43 16.96 17.84
N TYR A 29 -1.20 16.09 17.19
CA TYR A 29 -2.62 15.84 17.48
C TYR A 29 -2.89 14.39 17.89
N LEU A 30 -2.10 13.43 17.42
CA LEU A 30 -2.33 11.99 17.63
C LEU A 30 -1.22 11.36 18.49
N ASP A 31 -1.63 10.55 19.47
CA ASP A 31 -0.71 9.68 20.20
C ASP A 31 -0.42 8.43 19.37
N TRP A 32 0.63 8.49 18.55
CA TRP A 32 1.09 7.37 17.73
C TRP A 32 1.48 6.12 18.55
N LYS A 33 1.73 6.25 19.86
CA LYS A 33 1.99 5.07 20.72
C LYS A 33 0.73 4.24 20.99
N ARG A 34 -0.45 4.81 20.77
CA ARG A 34 -1.75 4.15 20.91
C ARG A 34 -2.35 3.73 19.56
N ALA A 35 -1.68 4.03 18.44
CA ALA A 35 -2.15 3.66 17.13
C ALA A 35 -2.14 2.13 16.99
N GLN A 36 -3.29 1.58 16.60
CA GLN A 36 -3.45 0.16 16.30
C GLN A 36 -3.37 -0.04 14.78
N PRO A 37 -2.72 -1.11 14.29
CA PRO A 37 -2.76 -1.45 12.88
C PRO A 37 -4.20 -1.76 12.48
N ALA A 38 -4.79 -0.91 11.64
CA ALA A 38 -6.10 -1.13 11.06
C ALA A 38 -5.96 -2.02 9.82
N VAL A 39 -6.65 -3.16 9.82
CA VAL A 39 -6.82 -3.98 8.62
C VAL A 39 -8.11 -3.49 7.95
N PHE A 40 -8.02 -3.10 6.69
CA PHE A 40 -9.17 -2.63 5.92
C PHE A 40 -9.63 -3.73 4.94
N PRO A 41 -10.35 -4.76 5.40
CA PRO A 41 -10.69 -5.93 4.58
C PRO A 41 -11.58 -5.59 3.38
N ASN A 42 -12.31 -4.47 3.45
CA ASN A 42 -13.32 -4.09 2.46
C ASN A 42 -12.85 -3.02 1.45
N LEU A 43 -11.61 -2.52 1.56
CA LEU A 43 -11.07 -1.63 0.54
C LEU A 43 -10.68 -2.45 -0.69
N LYS A 44 -11.31 -2.17 -1.84
CA LYS A 44 -10.86 -2.73 -3.12
C LYS A 44 -9.41 -2.30 -3.36
N PRO A 45 -8.46 -3.23 -3.55
CA PRO A 45 -7.14 -2.87 -4.02
C PRO A 45 -7.29 -2.15 -5.36
N SER A 46 -6.82 -0.91 -5.45
CA SER A 46 -6.83 -0.16 -6.71
C SER A 46 -5.82 -0.81 -7.67
N THR A 47 -6.29 -1.35 -8.79
CA THR A 47 -5.42 -1.88 -9.84
C THR A 47 -5.26 -0.86 -10.96
N GLN A 48 -4.01 -0.54 -11.31
CA GLN A 48 -3.70 0.29 -12.47
C GLN A 48 -3.08 -0.59 -13.57
N THR A 49 -3.59 -0.48 -14.79
CA THR A 49 -2.99 -1.14 -15.95
C THR A 49 -1.74 -0.38 -16.38
N ILE A 50 -0.63 -1.10 -16.51
CA ILE A 50 0.64 -0.56 -17.02
C ILE A 50 1.13 -1.39 -18.21
N SER A 51 1.82 -0.75 -19.15
CA SER A 51 2.51 -1.43 -20.25
C SER A 51 4.00 -1.55 -19.90
N LEU A 52 4.50 -2.77 -19.72
CA LEU A 52 5.89 -3.06 -19.39
C LEU A 52 6.53 -3.90 -20.50
N ARG A 53 7.71 -3.49 -20.97
CA ARG A 53 8.54 -4.31 -21.88
C ARG A 53 9.48 -5.20 -21.09
N LEU A 54 9.51 -6.48 -21.45
CA LEU A 54 10.40 -7.49 -20.87
C LEU A 54 11.21 -8.16 -21.99
N PRO A 55 12.48 -8.54 -21.73
CA PRO A 55 13.22 -9.42 -22.64
C PRO A 55 12.49 -10.76 -22.82
N GLN A 56 12.48 -11.29 -24.04
CA GLN A 56 11.74 -12.51 -24.38
C GLN A 56 12.18 -13.71 -23.51
N HIS A 57 13.48 -13.94 -23.37
CA HIS A 57 14.02 -15.04 -22.56
C HIS A 57 13.58 -15.00 -21.09
N LEU A 58 13.41 -13.79 -20.53
CA LEU A 58 12.94 -13.60 -19.17
C LEU A 58 11.45 -13.95 -19.05
N LEU A 59 10.64 -13.50 -20.00
CA LEU A 59 9.22 -13.82 -20.03
C LEU A 59 8.99 -15.34 -20.15
N ASP A 60 9.77 -16.02 -20.97
CA ASP A 60 9.67 -17.47 -21.14
C ASP A 60 10.08 -18.21 -19.85
N SER A 61 11.14 -17.76 -19.19
CA SER A 61 11.57 -18.30 -17.88
C SER A 61 10.47 -18.13 -16.81
N ILE A 62 9.80 -16.97 -16.79
CA ILE A 62 8.68 -16.72 -15.87
C ILE A 62 7.51 -17.65 -16.17
N LYS A 63 7.16 -17.86 -17.44
CA LYS A 63 6.08 -18.77 -17.84
C LYS A 63 6.36 -20.20 -17.41
N THR A 64 7.59 -20.69 -17.59
CA THR A 64 8.00 -22.02 -17.13
C THR A 64 7.88 -22.14 -15.60
N ALA A 65 8.38 -21.15 -14.86
CA ALA A 65 8.29 -21.15 -13.40
C ALA A 65 6.84 -21.08 -12.88
N ALA A 66 5.97 -20.38 -13.61
CA ALA A 66 4.55 -20.28 -13.30
C ALA A 66 3.82 -21.60 -13.54
N ASN A 67 4.09 -22.25 -14.68
CA ASN A 67 3.53 -23.56 -15.00
C ASN A 67 3.95 -24.63 -13.98
N ALA A 68 5.23 -24.65 -13.57
CA ALA A 68 5.74 -25.57 -12.56
C ALA A 68 5.06 -25.40 -11.18
N ARG A 69 4.45 -24.24 -10.91
CA ARG A 69 3.74 -23.90 -9.67
C ARG A 69 2.22 -23.93 -9.83
N ASP A 70 1.72 -24.34 -10.99
CA ASP A 70 0.31 -24.35 -11.35
C ASP A 70 -0.38 -22.98 -11.14
N VAL A 71 0.32 -21.89 -11.49
CA VAL A 71 -0.21 -20.52 -11.40
C VAL A 71 -0.08 -19.77 -12.73
N PRO A 72 -0.96 -18.80 -13.03
CA PRO A 72 -0.79 -17.91 -14.17
C PRO A 72 0.49 -17.06 -14.04
N TYR A 73 1.25 -16.92 -15.13
CA TYR A 73 2.50 -16.14 -15.13
C TYR A 73 2.31 -14.68 -14.70
N GLN A 74 1.17 -14.07 -15.01
CA GLN A 74 0.83 -12.71 -14.58
C GLN A 74 0.62 -12.61 -13.07
N SER A 75 0.00 -13.63 -12.46
CA SER A 75 -0.14 -13.72 -11.00
C SER A 75 1.22 -13.91 -10.35
N LEU A 76 2.08 -14.75 -10.94
CA LEU A 76 3.42 -14.97 -10.42
C LEU A 76 4.27 -13.70 -10.45
N ILE A 77 4.19 -12.90 -11.53
CA ILE A 77 4.86 -11.59 -11.62
C ILE A 77 4.46 -10.68 -10.45
N LYS A 78 3.16 -10.63 -10.12
CA LYS A 78 2.66 -9.80 -9.00
C LYS A 78 3.24 -10.25 -7.66
N VAL A 79 3.26 -11.56 -7.41
CA VAL A 79 3.81 -12.14 -6.16
C VAL A 79 5.29 -11.79 -6.03
N TRP A 80 6.09 -12.03 -7.07
CA TRP A 80 7.52 -11.73 -7.04
C TRP A 80 7.84 -10.25 -6.87
N LEU A 81 7.09 -9.36 -7.52
CA LEU A 81 7.24 -7.92 -7.31
C LEU A 81 6.94 -7.53 -5.85
N GLN A 82 5.86 -8.07 -5.28
CA GLN A 82 5.49 -7.83 -3.91
C GLN A 82 6.51 -8.38 -2.91
N GLU A 83 7.06 -9.58 -3.15
CA GLU A 83 8.13 -10.16 -2.35
C GLU A 83 9.38 -9.26 -2.33
N LYS A 84 9.79 -8.74 -3.49
CA LYS A 84 10.96 -7.86 -3.60
C LYS A 84 10.75 -6.52 -2.89
N LEU A 85 9.53 -5.98 -2.88
CA LEU A 85 9.20 -4.75 -2.15
C LEU A 85 9.16 -4.94 -0.64
N ARG A 86 8.78 -6.13 -0.15
CA ARG A 86 8.72 -6.43 1.30
C ARG A 86 10.08 -6.72 1.92
N GLY A 87 11.08 -7.09 1.10
CA GLY A 87 12.44 -7.38 1.54
C GLY A 87 13.39 -6.17 1.56
N SER A 88 12.86 -4.95 1.42
CA SER A 88 13.60 -3.68 1.46
C SER A 88 13.17 -2.77 2.61
#